data_AF-A0A964GNM8-F1
#
_entry.id   AF-A0A964GNM8-F1
#
_cell.length_a   1.000
_cell.length_b   1.000
_cell.length_c   1.000
_cell.angle_alpha   90.00
_cell.angle_beta   90.00
_cell.angle_gamma   90.00
#
_symmetry.space_group_name_H-M   'P 1'
#
loop_
_entity.id
_entity.type
_entity.pdbx_description
1 polymer ?
#
loop_
_entity_poly.entity_id
_entity_poly.type
_entity_poly.pdbx_seq_one_letter_code
_entity_poly.pdbx_strand_id
1 'polypeptide(L)' 'MPRYSETERIGANARDSVVARELKCIFREQMIADMGIDAHLELVEGGRPTGKLIGIQIKTGPGNFAVKND' A
#
# COMPACT_ATOMS: atom_id res chain seq x y z
N MET A 1 26.34 3.31 1.26
CA MET A 1 25.05 3.01 0.60
C MET A 1 24.49 4.31 0.03
N PRO A 2 23.89 4.30 -1.17
CA PRO A 2 23.22 5.49 -1.67
C PRO A 2 22.11 5.90 -0.70
N ARG A 3 22.03 7.19 -0.37
CA ARG A 3 21.00 7.75 0.53
C ARG A 3 19.62 7.88 -0.12
N TYR A 4 19.55 7.68 -1.44
CA TYR A 4 18.34 7.77 -2.24
C TYR A 4 18.24 6.52 -3.11
N SER A 5 17.05 5.93 -3.14
CA SER A 5 16.66 4.91 -4.10
C SER A 5 15.28 5.28 -4.64
N GLU A 6 15.08 5.14 -5.95
CA GLU A 6 13.79 5.40 -6.58
C GLU A 6 12.74 4.35 -6.20
N THR A 7 13.16 3.19 -5.65
CA THR A 7 12.32 2.04 -5.33
C THR A 7 11.09 2.42 -4.49
N GLU A 8 11.28 3.16 -3.40
CA GLU A 8 10.20 3.59 -2.52
C GLU A 8 9.22 4.55 -3.23
N ARG A 9 9.77 5.46 -4.04
CA ARG A 9 9.01 6.46 -4.80
C ARG A 9 8.13 5.81 -5.88
N ILE A 10 8.67 4.82 -6.59
CA ILE A 10 7.95 4.04 -7.59
C ILE A 10 6.81 3.27 -6.92
N GLY A 11 7.08 2.65 -5.77
CA GLY A 11 6.07 1.99 -4.95
C GLY A 11 4.92 2.89 -4.53
N ALA A 12 5.26 4.05 -3.98
CA ALA A 12 4.29 5.04 -3.56
C ALA A 12 3.41 5.51 -4.71
N ASN A 13 3.96 5.70 -5.92
CA ASN A 13 3.18 6.12 -7.07
C ASN A 13 2.27 5.02 -7.64
N ALA A 14 2.68 3.75 -7.56
CA ALA A 14 1.89 2.63 -8.09
C ALA A 14 0.65 2.30 -7.23
N ARG A 15 0.69 2.63 -5.93
CA ARG A 15 -0.30 2.18 -4.93
C ARG A 15 -1.74 2.58 -5.29
N ASP A 16 -1.97 3.82 -5.72
CA ASP A 16 -3.33 4.36 -5.89
C ASP A 16 -4.06 3.65 -7.04
N SER A 17 -3.33 3.34 -8.13
CA SER A 17 -3.86 2.58 -9.26
C SER A 17 -4.22 1.14 -8.86
N VAL A 18 -3.34 0.46 -8.11
CA VAL A 18 -3.60 -0.90 -7.61
C VAL A 18 -4.80 -0.91 -6.67
N VAL A 19 -4.85 0.02 -5.72
CA VAL A 19 -5.95 0.13 -4.75
C VAL A 19 -7.29 0.37 -5.44
N ALA A 20 -7.34 1.28 -6.41
CA ALA A 20 -8.58 1.61 -7.11
C ALA A 20 -9.03 0.49 -8.05
N ARG A 21 -8.10 -0.12 -8.82
CA ARG A 21 -8.45 -1.05 -9.90
C ARG A 21 -8.57 -2.49 -9.44
N GLU A 22 -7.66 -2.91 -8.55
CA GLU A 22 -7.56 -4.32 -8.13
C GLU A 22 -8.29 -4.54 -6.80
N LEU A 23 -8.03 -3.69 -5.81
CA LEU A 23 -8.63 -3.83 -4.47
C LEU A 23 -10.01 -3.18 -4.36
N LYS A 24 -10.37 -2.29 -5.29
CA LYS A 24 -11.64 -1.53 -5.31
C LYS A 24 -11.96 -0.84 -3.98
N CYS A 25 -10.92 -0.37 -3.31
CA CYS A 25 -11.00 0.38 -2.06
C CYS A 25 -10.62 1.84 -2.29
N ILE A 26 -10.83 2.70 -1.28
CA ILE A 26 -10.34 4.09 -1.30
C ILE A 26 -9.04 4.13 -0.50
N PHE A 27 -7.97 4.65 -1.10
CA PHE A 27 -6.71 4.88 -0.40
C PHE A 27 -6.80 6.15 0.47
N ARG A 28 -6.35 6.06 1.72
CA ARG A 28 -6.33 7.15 2.69
C ARG A 28 -4.90 7.30 3.22
N GLU A 29 -4.20 8.34 2.78
CA GLU A 29 -2.82 8.60 3.20
C GLU A 29 -2.75 8.99 4.69
N GLN A 30 -1.70 8.54 5.38
CA GLN A 30 -1.42 8.93 6.75
C GLN A 30 -0.48 10.14 6.77
N MET A 31 -0.95 11.27 7.31
CA MET A 31 -0.14 12.51 7.35
C MET A 31 0.99 12.45 8.38
N ILE A 32 0.87 11.59 9.39
CA ILE A 32 1.87 11.42 10.44
C ILE A 32 2.48 10.04 10.25
N ALA A 33 3.80 10.01 10.06
CA ALA A 33 4.56 8.78 9.91
C ALA A 33 4.41 7.90 11.16
N ASP A 34 4.14 6.62 10.94
CA ASP A 34 4.08 5.57 11.95
C ASP A 34 4.95 4.39 11.47
N MET A 35 5.52 3.63 12.39
CA MET A 35 6.45 2.54 12.03
C MET A 35 5.72 1.26 11.59
N GLY A 36 4.44 1.10 11.97
CA GLY A 36 3.61 -0.07 11.71
C GLY A 36 2.56 0.12 10.62
N ILE A 37 2.10 1.36 10.39
CA ILE A 37 1.04 1.67 9.42
C ILE A 37 1.48 2.83 8.53
N ASP A 38 1.55 2.57 7.22
CA ASP A 38 1.91 3.60 6.23
C ASP A 38 0.67 4.36 5.73
N ALA A 39 -0.47 3.68 5.66
CA ALA A 39 -1.73 4.24 5.16
C ALA A 39 -2.93 3.39 5.59
N HIS A 40 -4.13 3.84 5.23
CA HIS A 40 -5.37 3.10 5.41
C HIS A 40 -6.07 2.84 4.07
N LEU A 41 -6.79 1.73 4.00
CA LEU A 41 -7.78 1.45 2.96
C LEU A 41 -9.17 1.56 3.54
N GLU A 42 -10.06 2.26 2.87
CA GLU A 42 -11.48 2.26 3.19
C GLU A 42 -12.25 1.31 2.27
N LEU A 43 -13.00 0.41 2.89
CA LEU A 43 -13.83 -0.56 2.18
C LEU A 43 -15.00 0.13 1.46
N VAL A 44 -15.25 -0.29 0.23
CA VAL A 44 -16.35 0.18 -0.62
C VAL A 44 -17.30 -0.98 -0.90
N GLU A 45 -18.57 -0.82 -0.52
CA GLU A 45 -19.62 -1.80 -0.75
C GLU A 45 -20.73 -1.18 -1.60
N GLY A 46 -21.05 -1.79 -2.75
CA GLY A 46 -22.05 -1.26 -3.68
C GLY A 46 -21.73 0.17 -4.15
N GLY A 47 -20.45 0.50 -4.33
CA GLY A 47 -19.99 1.83 -4.73
C GLY A 47 -20.03 2.90 -3.63
N ARG A 48 -20.32 2.52 -2.37
CA ARG A 48 -20.40 3.46 -1.24
C ARG A 48 -19.28 3.22 -0.23
N PRO A 49 -18.60 4.28 0.25
CA PRO A 49 -17.65 4.16 1.35
C PRO A 49 -18.37 3.67 2.61
N THR A 50 -17.77 2.69 3.29
CA THR A 50 -18.37 2.06 4.48
C THR A 50 -17.91 2.67 5.79
N GLY A 51 -16.88 3.52 5.79
CA GLY A 51 -16.21 4.00 7.00
C GLY A 51 -15.34 2.96 7.72
N LYS A 52 -15.30 1.70 7.24
CA LYS A 52 -14.42 0.66 7.78
C LYS A 52 -13.03 0.82 7.20
N LEU A 53 -12.04 1.00 8.07
CA LEU A 53 -10.64 1.23 7.69
C LEU A 53 -9.77 0.00 7.98
N ILE A 54 -8.88 -0.31 7.05
CA ILE A 54 -7.85 -1.35 7.17
C ILE A 54 -6.48 -0.65 7.13
N GLY A 55 -5.69 -0.77 8.20
CA GLY A 55 -4.32 -0.28 8.21
C GLY A 55 -3.42 -1.15 7.32
N ILE A 56 -2.58 -0.52 6.51
CA ILE A 56 -1.69 -1.20 5.57
C ILE A 56 -0.24 -0.74 5.72
N GLN A 57 0.67 -1.65 5.40
CA GLN A 57 2.09 -1.37 5.26
C GLN A 57 2.51 -1.59 3.81
N ILE A 58 3.18 -0.62 3.19
CA ILE A 58 3.63 -0.63 1.81
C ILE A 58 5.11 -1.03 1.80
N LYS A 59 5.43 -2.13 1.13
CA LYS A 59 6.81 -2.60 0.94
C LYS A 59 7.15 -2.60 -0.54
N THR A 60 8.36 -2.17 -0.87
CA THR A 60 8.89 -2.21 -2.25
C THR A 60 10.35 -2.65 -2.28
N GLY A 61 10.74 -3.22 -3.41
CA GLY A 61 12.08 -3.76 -3.62
C GLY A 61 12.17 -5.28 -3.41
N PRO A 62 13.40 -5.83 -3.43
CA PRO A 62 13.63 -7.26 -3.22
C PRO A 62 13.13 -7.67 -1.83
N GLY A 63 12.09 -8.48 -1.80
CA GLY A 63 11.62 -9.10 -0.55
C GLY A 63 12.45 -10.33 -0.19
N ASN A 64 12.37 -10.78 1.06
CA ASN A 64 12.96 -12.05 1.50
C ASN A 64 12.09 -13.27 1.12
N PHE A 65 11.26 -13.14 0.08
CA PHE A 65 10.43 -14.23 -0.42
C PHE A 65 11.26 -15.07 -1.38
N ALA A 66 11.42 -16.35 -1.07
CA ALA A 66 12.01 -17.32 -1.96
C ALA A 66 10.92 -18.27 -2.45
N VAL A 67 10.81 -18.45 -3.76
CA VAL A 67 9.99 -19.52 -4.34
C VAL A 67 10.72 -20.83 -4.06
N LYS A 68 10.08 -21.72 -3.29
CA LYS A 68 10.56 -23.08 -3.10
C LYS A 68 9.89 -23.94 -4.17
N ASN A 69 10.68 -24.56 -5.05
CA ASN A 69 10.18 -25.61 -5.92
C ASN A 69 10.24 -26.92 -5.14
N ASP A 70 9.10 -27.60 -5.03
CA ASP A 70 9.01 -28.96 -4.48
C ASP A 70 9.60 -29.99 -5.45
#